data_AF-A0A3P6M7L6-F1
#
_entry.id   AF-A0A3P6M7L6-F1
#
_cell.length_a   1.000
_cell.length_b   1.000
_cell.length_c   1.000
_cell.angle_alpha   90.00
_cell.angle_beta   90.00
_cell.angle_gamma   90.00
#
_symmetry.space_group_name_H-M   'P 1'
#
loop_
_entity.id
_entity.type
_entity.pdbx_description
1 polymer ?
#
loop_
_entity_poly.entity_id
_entity_poly.type
_entity_poly.pdbx_seq_one_letter_code
_entity_poly.pdbx_strand_id
1 'polypeptide(L)'
;MSFVTINTELPSELNHVLSKNKKLITDVIFGNSVSIYFDPNDWHHYPVIKSEKSSIYVSGWFINENYERNNIVWLKEVLDSKNNISDVQKRIIAGVFICIYETKGEMSVFTDPFALSPHYYYIKDNKLSLSPSPCVFTNEIDHELNDILNAQGHLFGKYTIYKNVYRTLPGDVITCTDGKLGVYENGYEVMNTELPFDVINEAKKLILTTHKSMQSIAISAGFDSRLLLIVSEPEFAYTWGPNGSADVRNGKTLAAHKKIPYHSFGFRVNKVTESDERICELLFKGSVKSYNTQFFANYNYVHNLSKSNTIALDGYLGDVLQRGVYMTFGGKKGEFYKLFPSITSSFIDAKMLLRKRYRKLNAKQFDYVYADFLKKVSKVECIDSLQKITYYEFLYGRGLRYITTGAIVMNSCFKSVFPVFASRNIFNYLIKQKANDVLTYKVFYDIWKDENAFYRTMKSEGAYSPSMKPIFIPFVNLLGRIITNFHPKYKNYTKE
;
A
#
# COMPACT_ATOMS: atom_id res chain seq x y z
N MET A 1 -5.65 -4.48 5.10
CA MET A 1 -6.45 -3.43 5.73
C MET A 1 -7.15 -4.04 6.90
N SER A 2 -7.00 -3.35 8.00
CA SER A 2 -7.62 -3.61 9.27
C SER A 2 -8.90 -2.81 9.36
N PHE A 3 -9.87 -3.29 10.12
CA PHE A 3 -11.15 -2.60 10.28
C PHE A 3 -11.42 -2.45 11.76
N VAL A 4 -11.31 -1.22 12.25
CA VAL A 4 -11.65 -0.84 13.61
C VAL A 4 -12.62 0.34 13.57
N THR A 5 -13.66 0.27 14.39
CA THR A 5 -14.50 1.43 14.69
C THR A 5 -14.38 1.82 16.14
N ILE A 6 -14.40 3.13 16.40
CA ILE A 6 -14.50 3.71 17.74
C ILE A 6 -15.66 4.70 17.71
N ASN A 7 -16.65 4.52 18.57
CA ASN A 7 -17.86 5.36 18.66
C ASN A 7 -18.53 5.63 17.29
N THR A 8 -18.48 4.64 16.39
CA THR A 8 -19.16 4.62 15.09
C THR A 8 -19.51 3.19 14.72
N GLU A 9 -20.43 3.01 13.79
CA GLU A 9 -20.80 1.71 13.24
C GLU A 9 -20.36 1.59 11.78
N LEU A 10 -20.07 0.35 11.35
CA LEU A 10 -19.85 0.09 9.94
C LEU A 10 -21.19 0.08 9.18
N PRO A 11 -21.23 0.64 7.96
CA PRO A 11 -22.38 0.47 7.07
C PRO A 11 -22.72 -1.02 6.89
N SER A 12 -24.02 -1.34 6.79
CA SER A 12 -24.53 -2.71 6.83
C SER A 12 -23.94 -3.60 5.73
N GLU A 13 -23.79 -3.10 4.50
CA GLU A 13 -23.24 -3.87 3.38
C GLU A 13 -21.76 -4.20 3.60
N LEU A 14 -20.98 -3.25 4.13
CA LEU A 14 -19.57 -3.49 4.46
C LEU A 14 -19.45 -4.45 5.63
N ASN A 15 -20.27 -4.28 6.68
CA ASN A 15 -20.30 -5.18 7.82
C ASN A 15 -20.63 -6.62 7.41
N HIS A 16 -21.60 -6.82 6.51
CA HIS A 16 -21.99 -8.14 6.00
C HIS A 16 -20.86 -8.86 5.26
N VAL A 17 -20.09 -8.13 4.43
CA VAL A 17 -18.92 -8.74 3.77
C VAL A 17 -17.81 -9.06 4.75
N LEU A 18 -17.57 -8.18 5.73
CA LEU A 18 -16.55 -8.44 6.74
C LEU A 18 -16.93 -9.58 7.67
N SER A 19 -18.18 -9.69 8.12
CA SER A 19 -18.63 -10.76 9.02
C SER A 19 -18.58 -12.15 8.40
N LYS A 20 -18.59 -12.25 7.07
CA LYS A 20 -18.37 -13.53 6.34
C LYS A 20 -16.92 -13.97 6.32
N ASN A 21 -15.98 -13.01 6.35
CA ASN A 21 -14.56 -13.27 6.12
C ASN A 21 -13.68 -13.03 7.35
N LYS A 22 -14.20 -12.37 8.38
CA LYS A 22 -13.48 -11.91 9.56
C LYS A 22 -14.27 -12.18 10.83
N LYS A 23 -13.57 -12.31 11.95
CA LYS A 23 -14.17 -12.36 13.30
C LYS A 23 -14.24 -10.95 13.88
N LEU A 24 -15.19 -10.74 14.79
CA LEU A 24 -15.46 -9.47 15.44
C LEU A 24 -15.19 -9.59 16.96
N ILE A 25 -14.53 -8.59 17.52
CA ILE A 25 -14.44 -8.32 18.95
C ILE A 25 -15.15 -6.99 19.20
N THR A 26 -16.01 -6.95 20.20
CA THR A 26 -16.58 -5.70 20.71
C THR A 26 -16.13 -5.50 22.15
N ASP A 27 -15.76 -4.28 22.49
CA ASP A 27 -15.31 -3.94 23.84
C ASP A 27 -15.59 -2.46 24.15
N VAL A 28 -15.47 -2.09 25.42
CA VAL A 28 -15.48 -0.70 25.86
C VAL A 28 -14.10 -0.36 26.40
N ILE A 29 -13.38 0.50 25.68
CA ILE A 29 -11.99 0.87 25.99
C ILE A 29 -11.96 2.35 26.36
N PHE A 30 -11.53 2.65 27.58
CA PHE A 30 -11.49 4.02 28.09
C PHE A 30 -12.81 4.81 27.86
N GLY A 31 -13.96 4.15 28.04
CA GLY A 31 -15.30 4.73 27.83
C GLY A 31 -15.76 4.83 26.37
N ASN A 32 -14.99 4.34 25.42
CA ASN A 32 -15.33 4.34 23.99
C ASN A 32 -15.83 2.96 23.57
N SER A 33 -16.90 2.91 22.78
CA SER A 33 -17.35 1.67 22.16
C SER A 33 -16.42 1.32 20.99
N VAL A 34 -15.83 0.12 21.02
CA VAL A 34 -14.84 -0.31 20.05
C VAL A 34 -15.28 -1.61 19.38
N SER A 35 -15.21 -1.67 18.06
CA SER A 35 -15.37 -2.88 17.27
C SER A 35 -14.11 -3.17 16.47
N ILE A 36 -13.62 -4.42 16.52
CA ILE A 36 -12.35 -4.85 15.94
C ILE A 36 -12.59 -6.08 15.08
N TYR A 37 -12.41 -5.95 13.77
CA TYR A 37 -12.52 -7.08 12.85
C TYR A 37 -11.13 -7.62 12.52
N PHE A 38 -10.93 -8.93 12.58
CA PHE A 38 -9.64 -9.55 12.31
C PHE A 38 -9.78 -10.85 11.52
N ASP A 39 -8.74 -11.20 10.75
CA ASP A 39 -8.68 -12.50 10.07
C ASP A 39 -8.27 -13.57 11.09
N PRO A 40 -9.12 -14.58 11.37
CA PRO A 40 -8.77 -15.61 12.35
C PRO A 40 -7.60 -16.49 11.93
N ASN A 41 -7.27 -16.55 10.63
CA ASN A 41 -6.17 -17.38 10.15
C ASN A 41 -4.81 -16.70 10.35
N ASP A 42 -4.79 -15.39 10.60
CA ASP A 42 -3.55 -14.66 10.88
C ASP A 42 -3.04 -14.85 12.30
N TRP A 43 -3.89 -15.32 13.20
CA TRP A 43 -3.60 -15.31 14.63
C TRP A 43 -3.84 -16.69 15.25
N HIS A 44 -2.89 -17.17 16.04
CA HIS A 44 -3.07 -18.39 16.83
C HIS A 44 -4.10 -18.23 17.96
N HIS A 45 -4.28 -16.99 18.44
CA HIS A 45 -5.19 -16.61 19.51
C HIS A 45 -5.94 -15.34 19.11
N TYR A 46 -6.93 -14.89 19.88
CA TYR A 46 -7.50 -13.56 19.64
C TYR A 46 -6.40 -12.49 19.72
N PRO A 47 -6.41 -11.45 18.85
CA PRO A 47 -5.39 -10.40 18.82
C PRO A 47 -5.57 -9.38 19.95
N VAL A 48 -5.74 -9.90 21.17
CA VAL A 48 -5.98 -9.14 22.39
C VAL A 48 -5.16 -9.74 23.53
N ILE A 49 -4.43 -8.89 24.25
CA ILE A 49 -3.80 -9.27 25.53
C ILE A 49 -4.17 -8.20 26.56
N LYS A 50 -4.68 -8.64 27.71
CA LYS A 50 -5.04 -7.79 28.84
C LYS A 50 -4.21 -8.14 30.07
N SER A 51 -3.89 -7.14 30.87
CA SER A 51 -3.24 -7.28 32.18
C SER A 51 -3.70 -6.15 33.10
N GLU A 52 -3.37 -6.21 34.38
CA GLU A 52 -3.69 -5.12 35.32
C GLU A 52 -3.03 -3.78 34.97
N LYS A 53 -1.88 -3.81 34.27
CA LYS A 53 -1.13 -2.62 33.88
C LYS A 53 -1.65 -1.99 32.59
N SER A 54 -1.94 -2.82 31.59
CA SER A 54 -2.31 -2.37 30.24
C SER A 54 -2.99 -3.46 29.42
N SER A 55 -3.69 -3.03 28.38
CA SER A 55 -4.37 -3.85 27.38
C SER A 55 -3.95 -3.48 25.97
N ILE A 56 -3.84 -4.45 25.08
CA ILE A 56 -3.57 -4.25 23.66
C ILE A 56 -4.61 -4.97 22.83
N TYR A 57 -5.05 -4.29 21.77
CA TYR A 57 -5.95 -4.81 20.78
C TYR A 57 -5.42 -4.49 19.39
N VAL A 58 -5.37 -5.50 18.51
CA VAL A 58 -4.85 -5.34 17.15
C VAL A 58 -5.89 -5.82 16.13
N SER A 59 -6.13 -5.03 15.09
CA SER A 59 -6.75 -5.51 13.87
C SER A 59 -5.70 -5.54 12.77
N GLY A 60 -5.64 -6.63 12.00
CA GLY A 60 -4.66 -6.84 10.92
C GLY A 60 -3.48 -7.70 11.35
N TRP A 61 -2.30 -7.42 10.80
CA TRP A 61 -1.08 -8.19 11.07
C TRP A 61 0.17 -7.29 11.05
N PHE A 62 1.22 -7.70 11.75
CA PHE A 62 2.51 -7.01 11.78
C PHE A 62 3.69 -8.01 11.88
N ILE A 63 4.89 -7.52 11.58
CA ILE A 63 6.16 -8.23 11.76
C ILE A 63 7.11 -7.31 12.54
N ASN A 64 7.68 -7.81 13.62
CA ASN A 64 8.66 -7.08 14.41
C ASN A 64 10.08 -7.19 13.81
N GLU A 65 11.02 -6.43 14.37
CA GLU A 65 12.44 -6.45 14.00
C GLU A 65 13.15 -7.82 14.11
N ASN A 66 12.57 -8.77 14.86
CA ASN A 66 13.06 -10.13 14.98
C ASN A 66 12.45 -11.08 13.93
N TYR A 67 11.70 -10.55 12.95
CA TYR A 67 10.97 -11.32 11.93
C TYR A 67 9.89 -12.24 12.51
N GLU A 68 9.33 -11.88 13.66
CA GLU A 68 8.21 -12.60 14.25
C GLU A 68 6.91 -11.95 13.82
N ARG A 69 6.07 -12.70 13.11
CA ARG A 69 4.76 -12.25 12.68
C ARG A 69 3.76 -12.39 13.82
N ASN A 70 2.99 -11.33 14.06
CA ASN A 70 1.87 -11.31 15.01
C ASN A 70 2.25 -11.71 16.45
N ASN A 71 3.50 -11.47 16.85
CA ASN A 71 3.92 -11.65 18.25
C ASN A 71 3.38 -10.51 19.14
N ILE A 72 2.12 -10.63 19.55
CA ILE A 72 1.44 -9.65 20.39
C ILE A 72 2.02 -9.57 21.81
N VAL A 73 2.67 -10.64 22.30
CA VAL A 73 3.38 -10.64 23.59
C VAL A 73 4.57 -9.69 23.52
N TRP A 74 5.40 -9.82 22.50
CA TRP A 74 6.50 -8.88 22.25
C TRP A 74 5.99 -7.44 22.12
N LEU A 75 4.91 -7.22 21.36
CA LEU A 75 4.35 -5.87 21.19
C LEU A 75 3.95 -5.27 22.54
N LYS A 76 3.35 -6.09 23.42
CA LYS A 76 2.97 -5.69 24.77
C LYS A 76 4.16 -5.35 25.65
N GLU A 77 5.16 -6.21 25.70
CA GLU A 77 6.36 -5.97 26.50
C GLU A 77 7.08 -4.70 26.06
N VAL A 78 7.15 -4.45 24.74
CA VAL A 78 7.79 -3.26 24.20
C VAL A 78 6.98 -1.99 24.49
N LEU A 79 5.64 -2.04 24.42
CA LEU A 79 4.78 -0.91 24.81
C LEU A 79 4.82 -0.64 26.31
N ASP A 80 4.83 -1.70 27.13
CA ASP A 80 4.84 -1.56 28.59
C ASP A 80 6.18 -1.10 29.17
N SER A 81 7.28 -1.34 28.44
CA SER A 81 8.64 -0.96 28.84
C SER A 81 9.08 0.40 28.30
N LYS A 82 8.43 0.91 27.24
CA LYS A 82 8.77 2.20 26.63
C LYS A 82 7.69 3.24 26.90
N ASN A 83 8.14 4.48 27.09
CA ASN A 83 7.22 5.61 27.27
C ASN A 83 6.72 6.21 25.94
N ASN A 84 7.25 5.81 24.77
CA ASN A 84 6.91 6.42 23.48
C ASN A 84 6.56 5.39 22.40
N ILE A 85 5.32 5.45 21.92
CA ILE A 85 4.78 4.61 20.83
C ILE A 85 5.54 4.79 19.52
N SER A 86 6.05 5.99 19.23
CA SER A 86 6.81 6.24 18.01
C SER A 86 8.06 5.35 17.93
N ASP A 87 8.73 5.10 19.05
CA ASP A 87 9.89 4.22 19.11
C ASP A 87 9.52 2.74 18.96
N VAL A 88 8.28 2.36 19.32
CA VAL A 88 7.76 1.02 19.07
C VAL A 88 7.43 0.85 17.59
N GLN A 89 6.80 1.84 16.96
CA GLN A 89 6.49 1.81 15.52
C GLN A 89 7.75 1.64 14.66
N LYS A 90 8.90 2.20 15.08
CA LYS A 90 10.18 2.04 14.36
C LYS A 90 10.68 0.59 14.34
N ARG A 91 10.32 -0.20 15.35
CA ARG A 91 10.69 -1.62 15.55
C ARG A 91 9.77 -2.59 14.83
N ILE A 92 8.65 -2.10 14.27
CA ILE A 92 7.76 -2.88 13.43
C ILE A 92 8.21 -2.71 11.99
N ILE A 93 8.78 -3.75 11.39
CA ILE A 93 9.40 -3.65 10.06
C ILE A 93 8.39 -3.74 8.93
N ALA A 94 7.24 -4.40 9.13
CA ALA A 94 6.18 -4.50 8.14
C ALA A 94 4.82 -4.75 8.81
N GLY A 95 3.73 -4.43 8.12
CA GLY A 95 2.40 -4.74 8.59
C GLY A 95 1.31 -4.00 7.84
N VAL A 96 0.09 -4.47 8.03
CA VAL A 96 -1.13 -3.72 7.70
C VAL A 96 -2.03 -3.88 8.92
N PHE A 97 -1.90 -2.94 9.86
CA PHE A 97 -2.56 -3.03 11.15
C PHE A 97 -2.99 -1.66 11.71
N ILE A 98 -3.92 -1.72 12.64
CA ILE A 98 -4.22 -0.65 13.61
C ILE A 98 -4.22 -1.28 15.00
N CYS A 99 -3.63 -0.58 15.96
CA CYS A 99 -3.46 -1.02 17.33
C CYS A 99 -4.08 0.00 18.29
N ILE A 100 -4.78 -0.51 19.29
CA ILE A 100 -5.25 0.25 20.44
C ILE A 100 -4.45 -0.25 21.65
N TYR A 101 -3.76 0.67 22.31
CA TYR A 101 -3.03 0.45 23.55
C TYR A 101 -3.72 1.22 24.67
N GLU A 102 -4.11 0.54 25.73
CA GLU A 102 -4.78 1.13 26.89
C GLU A 102 -3.94 0.90 28.14
N THR A 103 -3.79 1.96 28.94
CA THR A 103 -3.28 1.92 30.32
C THR A 103 -4.33 2.53 31.24
N LYS A 104 -4.11 2.54 32.56
CA LYS A 104 -5.09 3.04 33.55
C LYS A 104 -5.56 4.49 33.33
N GLY A 105 -4.78 5.33 32.66
CA GLY A 105 -5.11 6.75 32.43
C GLY A 105 -5.07 7.20 30.98
N GLU A 106 -4.75 6.29 30.05
CA GLU A 106 -4.53 6.66 28.66
C GLU A 106 -4.98 5.56 27.70
N MET A 107 -5.65 5.96 26.62
CA MET A 107 -5.83 5.16 25.42
C MET A 107 -5.06 5.79 24.27
N SER A 108 -4.33 4.97 23.53
CA SER A 108 -3.51 5.35 22.39
C SER A 108 -3.88 4.50 21.17
N VAL A 109 -4.08 5.14 20.01
CA VAL A 109 -4.37 4.49 18.73
C VAL A 109 -3.27 4.82 17.73
N PHE A 110 -2.67 3.80 17.14
CA PHE A 110 -1.61 3.96 16.14
C PHE A 110 -1.70 2.88 15.06
N THR A 111 -1.14 3.16 13.88
CA THR A 111 -1.21 2.25 12.72
C THR A 111 0.15 1.70 12.32
N ASP A 112 0.12 0.84 11.30
CA ASP A 112 1.31 0.38 10.59
C ASP A 112 2.21 1.52 10.09
N PRO A 113 3.51 1.25 9.87
CA PRO A 113 4.49 2.29 9.54
C PRO A 113 4.14 3.14 8.32
N PHE A 114 3.32 2.63 7.41
CA PHE A 114 3.01 3.26 6.13
C PHE A 114 1.53 3.70 6.01
N ALA A 115 0.75 3.55 7.09
CA ALA A 115 -0.70 3.78 7.12
C ALA A 115 -1.44 3.09 5.94
N LEU A 116 -1.05 1.83 5.65
CA LEU A 116 -1.64 0.99 4.61
C LEU A 116 -3.05 0.52 4.99
N SER A 117 -3.39 0.61 6.28
CA SER A 117 -4.73 0.47 6.79
C SER A 117 -5.37 1.86 7.04
N PRO A 118 -5.96 2.52 6.02
CA PRO A 118 -6.52 3.85 6.20
C PRO A 118 -7.62 3.83 7.27
N HIS A 119 -7.49 4.68 8.28
CA HIS A 119 -8.61 5.00 9.16
C HIS A 119 -8.82 6.49 9.16
N TYR A 120 -10.06 6.89 9.36
CA TYR A 120 -10.48 8.27 9.39
C TYR A 120 -11.00 8.56 10.78
N TYR A 121 -10.68 9.73 11.29
CA TYR A 121 -11.08 10.17 12.60
C TYR A 121 -11.78 11.52 12.52
N TYR A 122 -12.73 11.69 13.45
CA TYR A 122 -13.41 12.92 13.73
C TYR A 122 -13.37 13.14 15.24
N ILE A 123 -13.02 14.36 15.66
CA ILE A 123 -12.96 14.73 17.07
C ILE A 123 -13.95 15.85 17.30
N LYS A 124 -14.91 15.61 18.19
CA LYS A 124 -15.90 16.60 18.63
C LYS A 124 -16.12 16.46 20.12
N ASP A 125 -16.12 17.58 20.84
CA ASP A 125 -16.39 17.61 22.29
C ASP A 125 -15.52 16.62 23.08
N ASN A 126 -14.22 16.53 22.71
CA ASN A 126 -13.26 15.56 23.24
C ASN A 126 -13.65 14.07 23.12
N LYS A 127 -14.52 13.73 22.17
CA LYS A 127 -14.84 12.35 21.80
C LYS A 127 -14.21 11.99 20.47
N LEU A 128 -13.57 10.83 20.44
CA LEU A 128 -12.97 10.26 19.24
C LEU A 128 -14.01 9.40 18.54
N SER A 129 -14.27 9.69 17.28
CA SER A 129 -14.94 8.78 16.37
C SER A 129 -13.93 8.32 15.34
N LEU A 130 -13.79 7.00 15.12
CA LEU A 130 -12.83 6.41 14.20
C LEU A 130 -13.53 5.36 13.32
N SER A 131 -13.25 5.36 12.02
CA SER A 131 -13.81 4.37 11.08
C SER A 131 -12.88 4.14 9.87
N PRO A 132 -12.88 2.94 9.27
CA PRO A 132 -12.23 2.70 7.98
C PRO A 132 -12.90 3.43 6.80
N SER A 133 -14.10 3.97 7.00
CA SER A 133 -14.91 4.63 5.96
C SER A 133 -15.16 6.10 6.33
N PRO A 134 -14.73 7.07 5.52
CA PRO A 134 -14.90 8.50 5.85
C PRO A 134 -16.35 8.97 5.70
N CYS A 135 -17.18 8.27 4.92
CA CYS A 135 -18.57 8.66 4.71
C CYS A 135 -19.47 8.44 5.94
N VAL A 136 -19.00 7.72 6.97
CA VAL A 136 -19.81 7.44 8.18
C VAL A 136 -20.00 8.68 9.06
N PHE A 137 -19.12 9.67 8.95
CA PHE A 137 -19.17 10.83 9.85
C PHE A 137 -20.30 11.81 9.49
N THR A 138 -20.91 11.73 8.30
CA THR A 138 -22.03 12.58 7.85
C THR A 138 -21.78 14.11 8.01
N ASN A 139 -20.51 14.52 7.92
CA ASN A 139 -20.11 15.91 8.09
C ASN A 139 -20.38 16.78 6.84
N GLU A 140 -20.37 18.10 7.04
CA GLU A 140 -20.43 19.09 5.96
C GLU A 140 -19.25 18.90 4.97
N ILE A 141 -19.50 19.14 3.69
CA ILE A 141 -18.48 19.07 2.64
C ILE A 141 -17.62 20.34 2.65
N ASP A 142 -16.30 20.17 2.62
CA ASP A 142 -15.33 21.22 2.29
C ASP A 142 -15.30 21.39 0.76
N HIS A 143 -15.85 22.50 0.27
CA HIS A 143 -15.94 22.76 -1.17
C HIS A 143 -14.57 22.89 -1.85
N GLU A 144 -13.56 23.45 -1.19
CA GLU A 144 -12.23 23.62 -1.78
C GLU A 144 -11.52 22.27 -1.94
N LEU A 145 -11.61 21.40 -0.93
CA LEU A 145 -11.10 20.03 -1.03
C LEU A 145 -11.90 19.19 -2.03
N ASN A 146 -13.22 19.35 -2.07
CA ASN A 146 -14.06 18.67 -3.06
C ASN A 146 -13.70 19.08 -4.50
N ASP A 147 -13.41 20.35 -4.75
CA ASP A 147 -12.96 20.82 -6.06
C ASP A 147 -11.60 20.23 -6.45
N ILE A 148 -10.66 20.15 -5.50
CA ILE A 148 -9.37 19.46 -5.70
C ILE A 148 -9.59 18.00 -6.05
N LEU A 149 -10.44 17.30 -5.28
CA LEU A 149 -10.78 15.89 -5.53
C LEU A 149 -11.38 15.71 -6.93
N ASN A 150 -12.30 16.59 -7.32
CA ASN A 150 -12.99 16.52 -8.61
C ASN A 150 -12.06 16.81 -9.79
N ALA A 151 -11.11 17.73 -9.64
CA ALA A 151 -10.12 18.06 -10.64
C ALA A 151 -9.04 16.97 -10.76
N GLN A 152 -8.40 16.60 -9.64
CA GLN A 152 -7.22 15.73 -9.62
C GLN A 152 -7.56 14.23 -9.57
N GLY A 153 -8.66 13.88 -8.92
CA GLY A 153 -9.13 12.50 -8.73
C GLY A 153 -8.76 11.86 -7.40
N HIS A 154 -7.96 12.53 -6.57
CA HIS A 154 -7.61 12.12 -5.21
C HIS A 154 -7.23 13.35 -4.37
N LEU A 155 -7.29 13.20 -3.04
CA LEU A 155 -6.76 14.17 -2.09
C LEU A 155 -5.32 13.82 -1.68
N PHE A 156 -4.75 14.65 -0.81
CA PHE A 156 -3.38 14.54 -0.32
C PHE A 156 -3.35 14.68 1.21
N GLY A 157 -2.24 14.26 1.82
CA GLY A 157 -2.04 14.26 3.26
C GLY A 157 -3.17 13.55 4.00
N LYS A 158 -3.68 14.22 5.03
CA LYS A 158 -4.75 13.71 5.90
C LYS A 158 -6.16 14.10 5.44
N TYR A 159 -6.29 14.84 4.33
CA TYR A 159 -7.55 15.49 4.00
C TYR A 159 -8.57 14.53 3.40
N THR A 160 -9.84 14.77 3.75
CA THR A 160 -11.03 14.22 3.08
C THR A 160 -11.88 15.38 2.58
N ILE A 161 -12.93 15.12 1.78
CA ILE A 161 -13.88 16.18 1.42
C ILE A 161 -14.76 16.63 2.58
N TYR A 162 -14.71 15.95 3.73
CA TYR A 162 -15.59 16.23 4.86
C TYR A 162 -14.86 17.12 5.86
N LYS A 163 -15.50 18.23 6.26
CA LYS A 163 -14.92 19.16 7.24
C LYS A 163 -14.62 18.45 8.55
N ASN A 164 -13.42 18.68 9.07
CA ASN A 164 -12.90 18.11 10.32
C ASN A 164 -12.75 16.58 10.35
N VAL A 165 -12.94 15.89 9.23
CA VAL A 165 -12.66 14.45 9.12
C VAL A 165 -11.29 14.28 8.47
N TYR A 166 -10.39 13.65 9.21
CA TYR A 166 -9.00 13.48 8.82
C TYR A 166 -8.62 12.01 8.75
N ARG A 167 -7.73 11.67 7.83
CA ARG A 167 -7.14 10.34 7.74
C ARG A 167 -5.92 10.23 8.66
N THR A 168 -5.72 9.07 9.28
CA THR A 168 -4.48 8.74 9.97
C THR A 168 -3.32 8.64 8.99
N LEU A 169 -2.20 9.28 9.34
CA LEU A 169 -0.98 9.29 8.55
C LEU A 169 0.08 8.34 9.13
N PRO A 170 1.11 7.98 8.33
CA PRO A 170 2.28 7.28 8.83
C PRO A 170 2.87 7.94 10.09
N GLY A 171 2.97 7.17 11.17
CA GLY A 171 3.52 7.62 12.45
C GLY A 171 2.55 8.42 13.34
N ASP A 172 1.30 8.63 12.91
CA ASP A 172 0.31 9.30 13.76
C ASP A 172 -0.01 8.44 14.99
N VAL A 173 -0.14 9.12 16.13
CA VAL A 173 -0.64 8.55 17.39
C VAL A 173 -1.78 9.42 17.90
N ILE A 174 -2.98 8.85 18.01
CA ILE A 174 -4.15 9.51 18.62
C ILE A 174 -4.20 9.08 20.09
N THR A 175 -4.13 10.03 21.01
CA THR A 175 -4.15 9.75 22.46
C THR A 175 -5.39 10.33 23.11
N CYS A 176 -5.94 9.61 24.08
CA CYS A 176 -6.96 10.09 25.01
C CYS A 176 -6.42 9.92 26.42
N THR A 177 -6.09 11.03 27.09
CA THR A 177 -5.56 11.04 28.46
C THR A 177 -6.50 11.85 29.33
N ASP A 178 -7.09 11.25 30.37
CA ASP A 178 -8.06 11.91 31.28
C ASP A 178 -9.17 12.68 30.54
N GLY A 179 -9.68 12.11 29.44
CA GLY A 179 -10.72 12.72 28.62
C GLY A 179 -10.26 13.87 27.71
N LYS A 180 -8.95 14.11 27.57
CA LYS A 180 -8.37 15.05 26.60
C LYS A 180 -7.80 14.30 25.41
N LEU A 181 -8.23 14.69 24.21
CA LEU A 181 -7.74 14.11 22.96
C LEU A 181 -6.57 14.90 22.38
N GLY A 182 -5.56 14.16 21.91
CA GLY A 182 -4.41 14.69 21.17
C GLY A 182 -4.12 13.85 19.92
N VAL A 183 -3.55 14.49 18.90
CA VAL A 183 -3.04 13.80 17.70
C VAL A 183 -1.61 14.24 17.48
N TYR A 184 -0.67 13.29 17.59
CA TYR A 184 0.75 13.52 17.38
C TYR A 184 1.15 13.10 15.96
N GLU A 185 1.43 14.08 15.09
CA GLU A 185 1.88 13.85 13.71
C GLU A 185 3.40 13.60 13.65
N ASN A 186 3.87 12.39 13.97
CA ASN A 186 5.30 12.08 13.95
C ASN A 186 5.87 11.98 12.52
N GLY A 187 5.06 11.53 11.56
CA GLY A 187 5.50 11.25 10.19
C GLY A 187 6.31 9.96 10.06
N TYR A 188 6.67 9.62 8.83
CA TYR A 188 7.58 8.50 8.57
C TYR A 188 9.04 8.97 8.68
N GLU A 189 9.83 8.30 9.51
CA GLU A 189 11.27 8.52 9.58
C GLU A 189 12.03 7.58 8.64
N VAL A 190 12.76 8.15 7.68
CA VAL A 190 13.66 7.39 6.79
C VAL A 190 14.95 7.05 7.54
N MET A 191 15.11 5.79 7.89
CA MET A 191 16.24 5.32 8.71
C MET A 191 17.41 4.85 7.85
N ASN A 192 18.59 4.75 8.46
CA ASN A 192 19.71 4.06 7.86
C ASN A 192 19.44 2.55 7.81
N THR A 193 19.89 1.93 6.73
CA THR A 193 19.86 0.48 6.55
C THR A 193 21.30 -0.02 6.61
N GLU A 194 21.52 -1.15 7.27
CA GLU A 194 22.83 -1.80 7.30
C GLU A 194 23.26 -2.20 5.88
N LEU A 195 24.54 -2.02 5.57
CA LEU A 195 25.14 -2.36 4.28
C LEU A 195 26.18 -3.48 4.45
N PRO A 196 26.30 -4.41 3.49
CA PRO A 196 25.54 -4.52 2.24
C PRO A 196 24.08 -4.96 2.48
N PHE A 197 23.15 -4.42 1.69
CA PHE A 197 21.73 -4.77 1.77
C PHE A 197 21.27 -5.56 0.54
N ASP A 198 20.65 -6.71 0.78
CA ASP A 198 20.09 -7.58 -0.25
C ASP A 198 18.56 -7.55 -0.19
N VAL A 199 17.96 -6.89 -1.19
CA VAL A 199 16.50 -6.73 -1.30
C VAL A 199 15.78 -8.09 -1.44
N ILE A 200 16.39 -9.04 -2.14
CA ILE A 200 15.77 -10.36 -2.39
C ILE A 200 15.83 -11.20 -1.13
N ASN A 201 16.97 -11.23 -0.44
CA ASN A 201 17.08 -11.93 0.83
C ASN A 201 16.17 -11.31 1.90
N GLU A 202 16.07 -9.98 1.95
CA GLU A 202 15.13 -9.28 2.85
C GLU A 202 13.68 -9.66 2.55
N ALA A 203 13.28 -9.61 1.28
CA ALA A 203 11.93 -10.02 0.86
C ALA A 203 11.65 -11.48 1.22
N LYS A 204 12.64 -12.37 1.07
CA LYS A 204 12.54 -13.77 1.46
C LYS A 204 12.34 -13.93 2.97
N LYS A 205 13.12 -13.25 3.82
CA LYS A 205 12.94 -13.28 5.28
C LYS A 205 11.54 -12.86 5.69
N LEU A 206 11.01 -11.78 5.09
CA LEU A 206 9.65 -11.30 5.35
C LEU A 206 8.59 -12.33 4.96
N ILE A 207 8.69 -12.94 3.78
CA ILE A 207 7.70 -13.91 3.31
C ILE A 207 7.73 -15.21 4.13
N LEU A 208 8.92 -15.65 4.56
CA LEU A 208 9.10 -16.85 5.40
C LEU A 208 8.41 -16.74 6.77
N THR A 209 8.00 -15.55 7.20
CA THR A 209 7.17 -15.36 8.39
C THR A 209 5.72 -15.85 8.22
N THR A 210 5.35 -16.29 7.02
CA THR A 210 4.01 -16.79 6.68
C THR A 210 4.09 -18.22 6.15
N HIS A 211 3.12 -19.06 6.49
CA HIS A 211 3.08 -20.43 6.01
C HIS A 211 2.70 -20.46 4.52
N LYS A 212 3.44 -21.27 3.73
CA LYS A 212 3.26 -21.36 2.27
C LYS A 212 1.84 -21.72 1.83
N SER A 213 1.14 -22.55 2.61
CA SER A 213 -0.24 -22.95 2.31
C SER A 213 -1.25 -21.82 2.42
N MET A 214 -0.92 -20.75 3.14
CA MET A 214 -1.76 -19.57 3.23
C MET A 214 -1.54 -18.62 2.06
N GLN A 215 -0.45 -18.77 1.30
CA GLN A 215 -0.04 -17.77 0.31
C GLN A 215 -0.73 -17.99 -1.04
N SER A 216 -1.26 -16.90 -1.58
CA SER A 216 -1.70 -16.77 -2.96
C SER A 216 -1.04 -15.56 -3.62
N ILE A 217 -0.82 -15.61 -4.94
CA ILE A 217 -0.13 -14.55 -5.67
C ILE A 217 -0.81 -14.20 -6.99
N ALA A 218 -0.94 -12.90 -7.27
CA ALA A 218 -1.23 -12.41 -8.62
C ALA A 218 0.08 -12.39 -9.43
N ILE A 219 0.18 -13.17 -10.49
CA ILE A 219 1.35 -13.18 -11.37
C ILE A 219 1.05 -12.28 -12.58
N SER A 220 2.02 -11.46 -12.96
CA SER A 220 1.97 -10.63 -14.16
C SER A 220 3.27 -10.77 -14.96
N ALA A 221 3.35 -10.13 -16.12
CA ALA A 221 4.59 -9.97 -16.85
C ALA A 221 5.54 -8.96 -16.17
N GLY A 222 5.04 -8.20 -15.19
CA GLY A 222 5.80 -7.29 -14.35
C GLY A 222 6.88 -7.99 -13.55
N PHE A 223 7.90 -7.20 -13.16
CA PHE A 223 9.02 -7.72 -12.37
C PHE A 223 8.66 -7.89 -10.91
N ASP A 224 7.69 -7.14 -10.41
CA ASP A 224 7.43 -7.09 -8.97
C ASP A 224 6.77 -8.39 -8.50
N SER A 225 5.71 -8.85 -9.18
CA SER A 225 5.11 -10.19 -8.95
C SER A 225 6.10 -11.33 -9.24
N ARG A 226 7.04 -11.13 -10.16
CA ARG A 226 8.06 -12.14 -10.48
C ARG A 226 9.10 -12.25 -9.36
N LEU A 227 9.52 -11.13 -8.78
CA LEU A 227 10.42 -11.12 -7.61
C LEU A 227 9.75 -11.82 -6.45
N LEU A 228 8.48 -11.51 -6.19
CA LEU A 228 7.71 -12.22 -5.16
C LEU A 228 7.67 -13.72 -5.39
N LEU A 229 7.45 -14.16 -6.63
CA LEU A 229 7.46 -15.59 -6.96
C LEU A 229 8.85 -16.25 -6.75
N ILE A 230 9.95 -15.52 -6.96
CA ILE A 230 11.30 -16.02 -6.66
C ILE A 230 11.42 -16.32 -5.17
N VAL A 231 10.96 -15.40 -4.31
CA VAL A 231 11.16 -15.43 -2.85
C VAL A 231 10.02 -16.11 -2.07
N SER A 232 9.04 -16.68 -2.76
CA SER A 232 7.87 -17.34 -2.15
C SER A 232 7.60 -18.74 -2.74
N GLU A 233 6.73 -19.48 -2.05
CA GLU A 233 6.22 -20.79 -2.48
C GLU A 233 4.69 -20.84 -2.39
N PRO A 234 3.94 -19.97 -3.10
CA PRO A 234 2.50 -19.90 -2.93
C PRO A 234 1.81 -21.15 -3.48
N GLU A 235 0.75 -21.60 -2.82
CA GLU A 235 -0.05 -22.75 -3.25
C GLU A 235 -1.09 -22.41 -4.33
N PHE A 236 -1.33 -21.11 -4.55
CA PHE A 236 -2.24 -20.67 -5.60
C PHE A 236 -1.71 -19.43 -6.32
N ALA A 237 -1.72 -19.49 -7.65
CA ALA A 237 -1.36 -18.38 -8.51
C ALA A 237 -2.52 -18.03 -9.45
N TYR A 238 -2.67 -16.74 -9.75
CA TYR A 238 -3.67 -16.30 -10.72
C TYR A 238 -3.19 -15.10 -11.53
N THR A 239 -3.84 -14.91 -12.69
CA THR A 239 -3.66 -13.72 -13.54
C THR A 239 -5.00 -13.33 -14.15
N TRP A 240 -5.31 -12.03 -14.21
CA TRP A 240 -6.42 -11.55 -15.02
C TRP A 240 -5.93 -10.79 -16.25
N GLY A 241 -6.70 -10.86 -17.34
CA GLY A 241 -6.46 -10.14 -18.58
C GLY A 241 -6.64 -11.01 -19.82
N PRO A 242 -6.38 -10.47 -21.03
CA PRO A 242 -6.66 -11.18 -22.26
C PRO A 242 -5.79 -12.43 -22.37
N ASN A 243 -6.33 -13.52 -22.92
CA ASN A 243 -5.59 -14.77 -23.10
C ASN A 243 -4.24 -14.61 -23.84
N GLY A 244 -4.17 -13.65 -24.78
CA GLY A 244 -2.95 -13.34 -25.55
C GLY A 244 -2.01 -12.33 -24.91
N SER A 245 -2.38 -11.71 -23.79
CA SER A 245 -1.59 -10.69 -23.11
C SER A 245 -0.23 -11.23 -22.65
N ALA A 246 0.73 -10.33 -22.44
CA ALA A 246 2.01 -10.72 -21.86
C ALA A 246 1.82 -11.25 -20.43
N ASP A 247 0.93 -10.64 -19.64
CA ASP A 247 0.61 -11.06 -18.28
C ASP A 247 0.17 -12.52 -18.21
N VAL A 248 -0.85 -12.91 -18.98
CA VAL A 248 -1.38 -14.28 -18.94
C VAL A 248 -0.35 -15.30 -19.46
N ARG A 249 0.42 -14.96 -20.50
CA ARG A 249 1.45 -15.85 -21.05
C ARG A 249 2.59 -16.06 -20.06
N ASN A 250 3.14 -14.98 -19.50
CA ASN A 250 4.20 -15.07 -18.50
C ASN A 250 3.70 -15.76 -17.24
N GLY A 251 2.49 -15.46 -16.78
CA GLY A 251 1.85 -16.12 -15.64
C GLY A 251 1.80 -17.64 -15.80
N LYS A 252 1.34 -18.13 -16.95
CA LYS A 252 1.35 -19.57 -17.28
C LYS A 252 2.74 -20.18 -17.23
N THR A 253 3.73 -19.53 -17.86
CA THR A 253 5.12 -20.03 -17.89
C THR A 253 5.74 -20.06 -16.50
N LEU A 254 5.54 -19.00 -15.71
CA LEU A 254 6.07 -18.88 -14.35
C LEU A 254 5.45 -19.91 -13.40
N ALA A 255 4.13 -20.07 -13.44
CA ALA A 255 3.44 -21.04 -12.61
C ALA A 255 3.79 -22.48 -12.98
N ALA A 256 3.91 -22.80 -14.28
CA ALA A 256 4.37 -24.11 -14.74
C ALA A 256 5.79 -24.43 -14.26
N HIS A 257 6.71 -23.46 -14.32
CA HIS A 257 8.08 -23.63 -13.84
C HIS A 257 8.14 -23.91 -12.33
N LYS A 258 7.31 -23.22 -11.54
CA LYS A 258 7.22 -23.44 -10.08
C LYS A 258 6.28 -24.59 -9.68
N LYS A 259 5.59 -25.22 -10.64
CA LYS A 259 4.58 -26.27 -10.42
C LYS A 259 3.44 -25.84 -9.48
N ILE A 260 2.97 -24.61 -9.63
CA ILE A 260 1.90 -24.03 -8.80
C ILE A 260 0.55 -24.13 -9.53
N PRO A 261 -0.54 -24.52 -8.85
CA PRO A 261 -1.90 -24.39 -9.37
C PRO A 261 -2.17 -22.97 -9.89
N TYR A 262 -2.58 -22.86 -11.15
CA TYR A 262 -2.69 -21.59 -11.85
C TYR A 262 -4.06 -21.40 -12.50
N HIS A 263 -4.65 -20.23 -12.29
CA HIS A 263 -5.91 -19.83 -12.92
C HIS A 263 -5.77 -18.50 -13.67
N SER A 264 -6.28 -18.43 -14.89
CA SER A 264 -6.35 -17.17 -15.65
C SER A 264 -7.73 -16.88 -16.20
N PHE A 265 -8.17 -15.64 -16.11
CA PHE A 265 -9.51 -15.21 -16.53
C PHE A 265 -9.50 -13.77 -17.10
N GLY A 266 -10.53 -13.41 -17.87
CA GLY A 266 -10.68 -12.03 -18.38
C GLY A 266 -10.97 -11.05 -17.24
N PHE A 267 -10.45 -9.83 -17.32
CA PHE A 267 -10.61 -8.86 -16.23
C PHE A 267 -12.07 -8.44 -16.03
N ARG A 268 -12.85 -8.36 -17.11
CA ARG A 268 -14.29 -8.06 -17.06
C ARG A 268 -15.20 -9.29 -17.00
N VAL A 269 -14.65 -10.50 -16.82
CA VAL A 269 -15.46 -11.73 -16.88
C VAL A 269 -16.40 -11.84 -15.67
N ASN A 270 -15.97 -11.35 -14.51
CA ASN A 270 -16.77 -11.37 -13.29
C ASN A 270 -17.67 -10.13 -13.27
N LYS A 271 -18.98 -10.33 -13.29
CA LYS A 271 -19.94 -9.21 -13.32
C LYS A 271 -19.84 -8.43 -12.01
N VAL A 272 -19.65 -7.12 -12.12
CA VAL A 272 -19.79 -6.18 -10.99
C VAL A 272 -21.26 -6.10 -10.60
N THR A 273 -21.55 -6.31 -9.31
CA THR A 273 -22.89 -6.16 -8.74
C THR A 273 -23.09 -4.78 -8.13
N GLU A 274 -24.35 -4.36 -7.93
CA GLU A 274 -24.67 -3.11 -7.22
C GLU A 274 -24.10 -3.11 -5.79
N SER A 275 -24.06 -4.28 -5.14
CA SER A 275 -23.45 -4.43 -3.81
C SER A 275 -21.94 -4.15 -3.84
N ASP A 276 -21.22 -4.62 -4.87
CA ASP A 276 -19.79 -4.34 -5.03
C ASP A 276 -19.53 -2.84 -5.22
N GLU A 277 -20.35 -2.17 -6.03
CA GLU A 277 -20.27 -0.72 -6.26
C GLU A 277 -20.52 0.06 -4.99
N ARG A 278 -21.55 -0.34 -4.22
CA ARG A 278 -21.90 0.28 -2.94
C ARG A 278 -20.80 0.10 -1.90
N ILE A 279 -20.24 -1.10 -1.76
CA ILE A 279 -19.13 -1.33 -0.82
C ILE A 279 -17.92 -0.47 -1.17
N CYS A 280 -17.55 -0.41 -2.45
CA CYS A 280 -16.44 0.43 -2.86
C CYS A 280 -16.76 1.93 -2.63
N GLU A 281 -18.02 2.36 -2.80
CA GLU A 281 -18.43 3.73 -2.47
C GLU A 281 -18.18 4.02 -0.99
N LEU A 282 -18.64 3.11 -0.12
CA LEU A 282 -18.49 3.25 1.33
C LEU A 282 -17.01 3.28 1.77
N LEU A 283 -16.14 2.53 1.11
CA LEU A 283 -14.71 2.49 1.44
C LEU A 283 -13.97 3.76 1.02
N PHE A 284 -14.42 4.44 -0.04
CA PHE A 284 -13.57 5.39 -0.79
C PHE A 284 -14.14 6.79 -0.99
N LYS A 285 -15.47 6.95 -0.85
CA LYS A 285 -16.15 8.23 -1.05
C LYS A 285 -15.57 9.31 -0.16
N GLY A 286 -15.16 10.41 -0.77
CA GLY A 286 -14.58 11.54 -0.04
C GLY A 286 -13.06 11.52 0.10
N SER A 287 -12.40 10.46 -0.34
CA SER A 287 -10.93 10.41 -0.43
C SER A 287 -10.45 10.27 -1.89
N VAL A 288 -11.20 9.54 -2.71
CA VAL A 288 -10.93 9.38 -4.15
C VAL A 288 -12.18 9.60 -4.97
N LYS A 289 -11.99 10.15 -6.19
CA LYS A 289 -13.11 10.46 -7.09
C LYS A 289 -13.67 9.20 -7.74
N SER A 290 -12.79 8.29 -8.12
CA SER A 290 -13.16 7.05 -8.78
C SER A 290 -12.19 5.93 -8.45
N TYR A 291 -12.78 4.75 -8.28
CA TYR A 291 -12.15 3.45 -8.10
C TYR A 291 -12.70 2.51 -9.17
N ASN A 292 -11.97 1.45 -9.49
CA ASN A 292 -12.42 0.45 -10.45
C ASN A 292 -12.99 -0.75 -9.69
N THR A 293 -14.32 -0.79 -9.54
CA THR A 293 -15.06 -1.83 -8.81
C THR A 293 -14.79 -3.25 -9.35
N GLN A 294 -14.34 -3.38 -10.61
CA GLN A 294 -13.96 -4.67 -11.18
C GLN A 294 -12.87 -5.37 -10.37
N PHE A 295 -11.96 -4.63 -9.73
CA PHE A 295 -10.97 -5.22 -8.84
C PHE A 295 -11.62 -5.92 -7.65
N PHE A 296 -12.62 -5.30 -7.02
CA PHE A 296 -13.33 -5.89 -5.88
C PHE A 296 -14.02 -7.20 -6.26
N ALA A 297 -14.75 -7.20 -7.38
CA ALA A 297 -15.39 -8.41 -7.91
C ALA A 297 -14.36 -9.52 -8.22
N ASN A 298 -13.21 -9.17 -8.79
CA ASN A 298 -12.14 -10.13 -9.09
C ASN A 298 -11.45 -10.65 -7.83
N TYR A 299 -11.25 -9.82 -6.79
CA TYR A 299 -10.72 -10.27 -5.50
C TYR A 299 -11.68 -11.23 -4.79
N ASN A 300 -12.98 -10.94 -4.81
CA ASN A 300 -14.01 -11.85 -4.29
C ASN A 300 -13.99 -13.19 -5.04
N TYR A 301 -13.94 -13.16 -6.38
CA TYR A 301 -13.86 -14.36 -7.20
C TYR A 301 -12.63 -15.21 -6.86
N VAL A 302 -11.45 -14.59 -6.81
CA VAL A 302 -10.19 -15.27 -6.45
C VAL A 302 -10.24 -15.82 -5.03
N HIS A 303 -10.76 -15.06 -4.06
CA HIS A 303 -10.96 -15.53 -2.70
C HIS A 303 -11.80 -16.82 -2.66
N ASN A 304 -12.89 -16.88 -3.42
CA ASN A 304 -13.73 -18.08 -3.49
C ASN A 304 -13.04 -19.28 -4.13
N LEU A 305 -12.14 -19.06 -5.09
CA LEU A 305 -11.32 -20.12 -5.70
C LEU A 305 -10.19 -20.62 -4.79
N SER A 306 -9.75 -19.80 -3.82
CA SER A 306 -8.55 -20.04 -3.02
C SER A 306 -8.79 -19.73 -1.54
N LYS A 307 -9.89 -20.26 -0.99
CA LYS A 307 -10.35 -19.98 0.39
C LYS A 307 -9.33 -20.35 1.46
N SER A 308 -8.57 -21.42 1.24
CA SER A 308 -7.48 -21.84 2.15
C SER A 308 -6.27 -20.92 2.10
N ASN A 309 -6.05 -20.21 0.99
CA ASN A 309 -4.93 -19.29 0.82
C ASN A 309 -5.33 -17.88 1.31
N THR A 310 -5.28 -17.67 2.61
CA THR A 310 -5.78 -16.44 3.26
C THR A 310 -4.87 -15.22 3.10
N ILE A 311 -3.63 -15.40 2.63
CA ILE A 311 -2.65 -14.34 2.42
C ILE A 311 -2.51 -14.06 0.92
N ALA A 312 -2.62 -12.79 0.54
CA ALA A 312 -2.39 -12.34 -0.83
C ALA A 312 -1.06 -11.57 -0.91
N LEU A 313 -0.08 -12.15 -1.58
CA LEU A 313 1.22 -11.50 -1.82
C LEU A 313 1.04 -10.38 -2.86
N ASP A 314 1.52 -9.19 -2.52
CA ASP A 314 1.35 -7.98 -3.33
C ASP A 314 2.70 -7.28 -3.59
N GLY A 315 2.97 -7.04 -4.88
CA GLY A 315 4.23 -6.48 -5.37
C GLY A 315 4.22 -4.97 -5.53
N TYR A 316 3.17 -4.29 -5.06
CA TYR A 316 3.05 -2.85 -5.16
C TYR A 316 4.31 -2.14 -4.63
N LEU A 317 4.63 -0.99 -5.23
CA LEU A 317 5.79 -0.13 -4.94
C LEU A 317 7.12 -0.62 -5.53
N GLY A 318 7.19 -1.88 -5.99
CA GLY A 318 8.38 -2.43 -6.62
C GLY A 318 8.83 -1.63 -7.84
N ASP A 319 7.92 -1.29 -8.75
CA ASP A 319 8.21 -0.47 -9.94
C ASP A 319 8.64 0.96 -9.61
N VAL A 320 7.98 1.57 -8.63
CA VAL A 320 8.26 2.92 -8.15
C VAL A 320 9.68 2.99 -7.58
N LEU A 321 10.04 2.05 -6.70
CA LEU A 321 11.32 2.06 -6.00
C LEU A 321 12.49 1.56 -6.85
N GLN A 322 12.29 0.50 -7.64
CA GLN A 322 13.37 -0.10 -8.43
C GLN A 322 13.62 0.66 -9.74
N ARG A 323 12.59 1.32 -10.30
CA ARG A 323 12.61 1.86 -11.68
C ARG A 323 12.13 3.31 -11.79
N GLY A 324 11.84 3.98 -10.68
CA GLY A 324 11.61 5.44 -10.66
C GLY A 324 10.37 5.89 -11.43
N VAL A 325 9.30 5.07 -11.44
CA VAL A 325 8.05 5.42 -12.15
C VAL A 325 7.46 6.74 -11.64
N TYR A 326 7.73 7.09 -10.37
CA TYR A 326 7.36 8.37 -9.76
C TYR A 326 8.41 9.49 -9.90
N MET A 327 9.44 9.34 -10.71
CA MET A 327 10.44 10.40 -10.95
C MET A 327 10.34 11.02 -12.35
N THR A 328 9.38 10.57 -13.16
CA THR A 328 9.18 11.07 -14.53
C THR A 328 7.77 11.63 -14.71
N PHE A 329 7.60 12.38 -15.81
CA PHE A 329 6.29 12.90 -16.22
C PHE A 329 5.62 12.00 -17.26
N GLY A 330 4.32 12.19 -17.47
CA GLY A 330 3.61 11.65 -18.63
C GLY A 330 3.76 12.50 -19.91
N GLY A 331 3.26 11.96 -21.01
CA GLY A 331 3.20 12.60 -22.33
C GLY A 331 4.53 12.60 -23.10
N LYS A 332 4.55 13.22 -24.29
CA LYS A 332 5.72 13.24 -25.21
C LYS A 332 7.00 13.72 -24.52
N LYS A 333 6.94 14.83 -23.78
CA LYS A 333 8.08 15.34 -22.98
C LYS A 333 8.54 14.33 -21.92
N GLY A 334 7.61 13.60 -21.31
CA GLY A 334 7.92 12.55 -20.35
C GLY A 334 8.65 11.36 -20.98
N GLU A 335 8.23 10.94 -22.17
CA GLU A 335 8.90 9.88 -22.91
C GLU A 335 10.33 10.26 -23.31
N PHE A 336 10.57 11.52 -23.71
CA PHE A 336 11.93 12.02 -23.93
C PHE A 336 12.82 11.87 -22.69
N TYR A 337 12.34 12.32 -21.53
CA TYR A 337 13.08 12.19 -20.26
C TYR A 337 13.32 10.72 -19.85
N LYS A 338 12.38 9.83 -20.14
CA LYS A 338 12.58 8.38 -19.91
C LYS A 338 13.65 7.78 -20.82
N LEU A 339 13.77 8.24 -22.07
CA LEU A 339 14.82 7.81 -23.00
C LEU A 339 16.21 8.29 -22.58
N PHE A 340 16.28 9.48 -21.98
CA PHE A 340 17.53 10.10 -21.53
C PHE A 340 17.52 10.34 -20.02
N PRO A 341 17.58 9.27 -19.19
CA PRO A 341 17.41 9.36 -17.74
C PRO A 341 18.45 10.26 -17.06
N SER A 342 19.69 10.33 -17.55
CA SER A 342 20.73 11.22 -17.00
C SER A 342 20.39 12.71 -17.14
N ILE A 343 19.59 13.08 -18.15
CA ILE A 343 19.09 14.45 -18.32
C ILE A 343 17.98 14.73 -17.28
N THR A 344 17.14 13.73 -17.01
CA THR A 344 16.02 13.85 -16.06
C THR A 344 16.48 14.26 -14.66
N SER A 345 17.50 13.58 -14.14
CA SER A 345 18.07 13.85 -12.80
C SER A 345 18.73 15.23 -12.68
N SER A 346 19.14 15.83 -13.81
CA SER A 346 19.87 17.10 -13.83
C SER A 346 18.96 18.33 -14.05
N PHE A 347 17.85 18.17 -14.77
CA PHE A 347 17.01 19.30 -15.21
C PHE A 347 15.61 19.34 -14.58
N ILE A 348 15.23 18.33 -13.81
CA ILE A 348 13.90 18.25 -13.20
C ILE A 348 14.01 18.36 -11.69
N ASP A 349 13.46 19.45 -11.14
CA ASP A 349 13.27 19.59 -9.71
C ASP A 349 11.90 19.01 -9.25
N ALA A 350 11.78 18.86 -7.93
CA ALA A 350 10.57 18.38 -7.27
C ALA A 350 9.33 19.23 -7.60
N LYS A 351 9.44 20.56 -7.55
CA LYS A 351 8.29 21.47 -7.71
C LYS A 351 7.74 21.40 -9.13
N MET A 352 8.60 21.38 -10.15
CA MET A 352 8.24 21.21 -11.54
C MET A 352 7.58 19.83 -11.75
N LEU A 353 8.15 18.77 -11.16
CA LEU A 353 7.56 17.42 -11.19
C LEU A 353 6.15 17.40 -10.64
N LEU A 354 5.97 17.94 -9.44
CA LEU A 354 4.69 18.00 -8.76
C LEU A 354 3.69 18.87 -9.54
N ARG A 355 4.07 20.08 -9.99
CA ARG A 355 3.18 20.98 -10.73
C ARG A 355 2.62 20.33 -11.99
N LYS A 356 3.43 19.58 -12.72
CA LYS A 356 2.95 18.89 -13.93
C LYS A 356 2.02 17.71 -13.62
N ARG A 357 2.16 17.05 -12.45
CA ARG A 357 1.23 16.00 -12.00
C ARG A 357 -0.12 16.54 -11.56
N TYR A 358 -0.08 17.66 -10.86
CA TYR A 358 -1.25 18.39 -10.38
C TYR A 358 -1.64 19.52 -11.34
N ARG A 359 -1.36 19.36 -12.64
CA ARG A 359 -1.64 20.38 -13.67
C ARG A 359 -3.12 20.71 -13.84
N LYS A 360 -4.00 19.84 -13.34
CA LYS A 360 -5.46 20.05 -13.34
C LYS A 360 -5.91 21.01 -12.24
N LEU A 361 -5.05 21.27 -11.25
CA LEU A 361 -5.31 22.22 -10.18
C LEU A 361 -4.95 23.64 -10.65
N ASN A 362 -5.78 24.60 -10.24
CA ASN A 362 -5.42 26.00 -10.35
C ASN A 362 -4.22 26.35 -9.43
N ALA A 363 -3.72 27.58 -9.49
CA ALA A 363 -2.54 27.98 -8.72
C ALA A 363 -2.76 27.84 -7.20
N LYS A 364 -3.84 28.42 -6.68
CA LYS A 364 -4.21 28.36 -5.25
C LYS A 364 -4.33 26.92 -4.74
N GLN A 365 -5.03 26.07 -5.50
CA GLN A 365 -5.20 24.64 -5.18
C GLN A 365 -3.86 23.90 -5.15
N PHE A 366 -2.97 24.21 -6.08
CA PHE A 366 -1.63 23.60 -6.11
C PHE A 366 -0.76 24.09 -4.96
N ASP A 367 -0.90 25.34 -4.52
CA ASP A 367 -0.14 25.88 -3.40
C ASP A 367 -0.43 25.10 -2.10
N TYR A 368 -1.67 24.64 -1.88
CA TYR A 368 -1.97 23.73 -0.76
C TYR A 368 -1.20 22.40 -0.84
N VAL A 369 -1.19 21.77 -2.01
CA VAL A 369 -0.46 20.51 -2.23
C VAL A 369 1.04 20.74 -2.02
N TYR A 370 1.57 21.85 -2.54
CA TYR A 370 2.99 22.15 -2.46
C TYR A 370 3.42 22.52 -1.03
N ALA A 371 2.58 23.22 -0.27
CA ALA A 371 2.81 23.51 1.14
C ALA A 371 2.84 22.22 1.98
N ASP A 372 1.89 21.30 1.75
CA ASP A 372 1.90 19.98 2.41
C ASP A 372 3.14 19.16 2.02
N PHE A 373 3.51 19.15 0.73
CA PHE A 373 4.77 18.55 0.26
C PHE A 373 5.97 19.09 1.04
N LEU A 374 6.16 20.41 1.07
CA LEU A 374 7.28 21.05 1.78
C LEU A 374 7.29 20.68 3.27
N LYS A 375 6.12 20.72 3.92
CA LYS A 375 5.98 20.31 5.34
C LYS A 375 6.44 18.87 5.54
N LYS A 376 5.96 17.92 4.73
CA LYS A 376 6.24 16.48 4.90
C LYS A 376 7.67 16.08 4.53
N VAL A 377 8.34 16.79 3.63
CA VAL A 377 9.73 16.48 3.22
C VAL A 377 10.79 17.31 3.94
N SER A 378 10.38 18.34 4.72
CA SER A 378 11.30 19.23 5.43
C SER A 378 12.26 18.49 6.37
N LYS A 379 11.79 17.42 7.02
CA LYS A 379 12.57 16.59 7.96
C LYS A 379 13.31 15.42 7.29
N VAL A 380 13.18 15.26 5.98
CA VAL A 380 13.76 14.14 5.23
C VAL A 380 14.96 14.64 4.42
N GLU A 381 16.11 14.83 5.07
CA GLU A 381 17.31 15.38 4.42
C GLU A 381 18.13 14.33 3.69
N CYS A 382 17.99 13.05 4.06
CA CYS A 382 18.85 11.95 3.61
C CYS A 382 18.53 11.37 2.22
N ILE A 383 17.58 11.97 1.48
CA ILE A 383 17.20 11.54 0.13
C ILE A 383 17.19 12.71 -0.86
N ASP A 384 17.46 12.43 -2.13
CA ASP A 384 17.51 13.47 -3.16
C ASP A 384 16.14 14.07 -3.52
N SER A 385 16.15 15.19 -4.25
CA SER A 385 14.93 15.94 -4.57
C SER A 385 13.88 15.14 -5.34
N LEU A 386 14.27 14.18 -6.19
CA LEU A 386 13.31 13.37 -6.94
C LEU A 386 12.79 12.21 -6.11
N GLN A 387 13.61 11.65 -5.23
CA GLN A 387 13.19 10.68 -4.23
C GLN A 387 12.21 11.28 -3.22
N LYS A 388 12.35 12.57 -2.86
CA LYS A 388 11.34 13.30 -2.07
C LYS A 388 9.95 13.26 -2.70
N ILE A 389 9.86 13.30 -4.03
CA ILE A 389 8.59 13.16 -4.74
C ILE A 389 8.06 11.73 -4.62
N THR A 390 8.90 10.72 -4.79
CA THR A 390 8.52 9.31 -4.58
C THR A 390 8.00 9.08 -3.17
N TYR A 391 8.74 9.55 -2.16
CA TYR A 391 8.40 9.49 -0.75
C TYR A 391 7.04 10.15 -0.48
N TYR A 392 6.87 11.40 -0.93
CA TYR A 392 5.63 12.14 -0.71
C TYR A 392 4.44 11.50 -1.42
N GLU A 393 4.60 11.16 -2.70
CA GLU A 393 3.51 10.63 -3.49
C GLU A 393 3.07 9.26 -3.00
N PHE A 394 3.98 8.41 -2.51
CA PHE A 394 3.61 7.12 -1.91
C PHE A 394 2.82 7.30 -0.61
N LEU A 395 3.36 8.08 0.34
CA LEU A 395 2.82 8.16 1.71
C LEU A 395 1.63 9.13 1.86
N TYR A 396 1.61 10.20 1.07
CA TYR A 396 0.73 11.35 1.28
C TYR A 396 0.01 11.80 0.00
N GLY A 397 0.40 11.33 -1.19
CA GLY A 397 -0.16 11.83 -2.46
C GLY A 397 -0.89 10.76 -3.27
N ARG A 398 -0.44 10.58 -4.52
CA ARG A 398 -1.05 9.65 -5.48
C ARG A 398 -1.16 8.19 -4.99
N GLY A 399 -0.23 7.74 -4.15
CA GLY A 399 -0.22 6.42 -3.52
C GLY A 399 -1.45 6.18 -2.64
N LEU A 400 -2.08 7.25 -2.17
CA LEU A 400 -3.36 7.13 -1.48
C LEU A 400 -4.39 6.51 -2.42
N ARG A 401 -4.55 7.08 -3.62
CA ARG A 401 -5.55 6.65 -4.59
C ARG A 401 -5.48 5.17 -4.98
N TYR A 402 -4.28 4.65 -5.22
CA TYR A 402 -4.10 3.36 -5.86
C TYR A 402 -3.89 2.21 -4.86
N ILE A 403 -3.52 2.52 -3.60
CA ILE A 403 -3.02 1.53 -2.64
C ILE A 403 -3.79 1.59 -1.35
N THR A 404 -3.54 2.63 -0.55
CA THR A 404 -4.20 2.78 0.75
C THR A 404 -5.66 3.18 0.60
N THR A 405 -6.15 3.52 -0.60
CA THR A 405 -7.57 3.63 -0.93
C THR A 405 -7.87 2.93 -2.27
N GLY A 406 -7.21 1.78 -2.50
CA GLY A 406 -7.31 1.04 -3.75
C GLY A 406 -7.19 -0.46 -3.55
N ALA A 407 -6.25 -1.09 -4.26
CA ALA A 407 -6.14 -2.55 -4.37
C ALA A 407 -5.96 -3.25 -3.00
N ILE A 408 -5.08 -2.72 -2.13
CA ILE A 408 -4.86 -3.30 -0.80
C ILE A 408 -6.15 -3.28 0.00
N VAL A 409 -6.87 -2.15 0.03
CA VAL A 409 -8.14 -2.02 0.76
C VAL A 409 -9.20 -2.99 0.24
N MET A 410 -9.44 -3.02 -1.08
CA MET A 410 -10.45 -3.90 -1.68
C MET A 410 -10.17 -5.37 -1.41
N ASN A 411 -8.93 -5.83 -1.60
CA ASN A 411 -8.56 -7.22 -1.37
C ASN A 411 -8.60 -7.59 0.12
N SER A 412 -8.39 -6.61 1.00
CA SER A 412 -8.39 -6.82 2.44
C SER A 412 -9.74 -7.15 3.05
N CYS A 413 -10.84 -6.86 2.34
CA CYS A 413 -12.17 -7.35 2.69
C CYS A 413 -12.24 -8.89 2.67
N PHE A 414 -11.34 -9.56 1.93
CA PHE A 414 -11.37 -11.01 1.69
C PHE A 414 -10.15 -11.76 2.20
N LYS A 415 -8.95 -11.15 2.14
CA LYS A 415 -7.67 -11.79 2.46
C LYS A 415 -6.76 -10.85 3.24
N SER A 416 -5.73 -11.37 3.89
CA SER A 416 -4.65 -10.55 4.43
C SER A 416 -3.63 -10.23 3.34
N VAL A 417 -3.58 -8.97 2.92
CA VAL A 417 -2.68 -8.50 1.87
C VAL A 417 -1.29 -8.26 2.45
N PHE A 418 -0.26 -8.77 1.76
CA PHE A 418 1.15 -8.68 2.13
C PHE A 418 1.95 -7.86 1.09
N PRO A 419 2.05 -6.52 1.26
CA PRO A 419 2.78 -5.64 0.36
C PRO A 419 4.28 -5.62 0.69
N VAL A 420 5.08 -6.51 0.08
CA VAL A 420 6.47 -6.76 0.50
C VAL A 420 7.37 -5.53 0.41
N PHE A 421 7.23 -4.71 -0.65
CA PHE A 421 8.05 -3.50 -0.80
C PHE A 421 7.67 -2.38 0.17
N ALA A 422 6.53 -2.49 0.86
CA ALA A 422 6.16 -1.63 2.00
C ALA A 422 6.65 -2.23 3.33
N SER A 423 7.87 -2.76 3.33
CA SER A 423 8.69 -3.03 4.52
C SER A 423 9.60 -1.83 4.78
N ARG A 424 9.81 -1.47 6.06
CA ARG A 424 10.71 -0.37 6.45
C ARG A 424 12.12 -0.61 5.93
N ASN A 425 12.63 -1.83 6.00
CA ASN A 425 13.99 -2.16 5.56
C ASN A 425 14.15 -1.97 4.04
N ILE A 426 13.25 -2.58 3.25
CA ILE A 426 13.27 -2.48 1.78
C ILE A 426 13.02 -1.03 1.33
N PHE A 427 12.01 -0.37 1.90
CA PHE A 427 11.67 1.01 1.56
C PHE A 427 12.83 1.96 1.87
N ASN A 428 13.38 1.91 3.08
CA ASN A 428 14.49 2.78 3.51
C ASN A 428 15.74 2.58 2.63
N TYR A 429 16.06 1.34 2.27
CA TYR A 429 17.17 1.07 1.38
C TYR A 429 16.96 1.66 -0.02
N LEU A 430 15.78 1.44 -0.62
CA LEU A 430 15.51 1.82 -2.00
C LEU A 430 15.22 3.32 -2.17
N ILE A 431 14.52 3.96 -1.23
CA ILE A 431 14.23 5.40 -1.28
C ILE A 431 15.48 6.27 -1.13
N LYS A 432 16.54 5.72 -0.51
CA LYS A 432 17.83 6.38 -0.35
C LYS A 432 18.76 6.21 -1.55
N GLN A 433 18.41 5.39 -2.53
CA GLN A 433 19.19 5.28 -3.77
C GLN A 433 19.15 6.60 -4.54
N LYS A 434 20.27 6.97 -5.19
CA LYS A 434 20.30 8.16 -6.04
C LYS A 434 19.28 8.01 -7.17
N ALA A 435 18.46 9.03 -7.40
CA ALA A 435 17.46 9.06 -8.46
C ALA A 435 18.05 8.76 -9.83
N ASN A 436 19.29 9.19 -10.09
CA ASN A 436 20.01 8.85 -11.31
C ASN A 436 20.21 7.33 -11.47
N ASP A 437 20.61 6.64 -10.41
CA ASP A 437 20.86 5.19 -10.43
C ASP A 437 19.55 4.40 -10.58
N VAL A 438 18.45 4.90 -10.00
CA VAL A 438 17.11 4.36 -10.18
C VAL A 438 16.62 4.55 -11.63
N LEU A 439 16.70 5.77 -12.15
CA LEU A 439 16.23 6.14 -13.50
C LEU A 439 17.04 5.49 -14.62
N THR A 440 18.33 5.23 -14.38
CA THR A 440 19.21 4.53 -15.34
C THR A 440 19.14 3.00 -15.22
N TYR A 441 18.19 2.47 -14.43
CA TYR A 441 18.00 1.04 -14.20
C TYR A 441 19.20 0.32 -13.55
N LYS A 442 20.14 1.05 -12.94
CA LYS A 442 21.27 0.46 -12.21
C LYS A 442 20.78 -0.28 -10.97
N VAL A 443 19.92 0.36 -10.17
CA VAL A 443 19.30 -0.27 -8.98
C VAL A 443 18.53 -1.52 -9.37
N PHE A 444 17.73 -1.45 -10.44
CA PHE A 444 17.03 -2.61 -10.98
C PHE A 444 17.99 -3.73 -11.42
N TYR A 445 19.09 -3.41 -12.10
CA TYR A 445 20.07 -4.42 -12.48
C TYR A 445 20.73 -5.06 -11.26
N ASP A 446 21.15 -4.26 -10.28
CA ASP A 446 21.85 -4.73 -9.09
C ASP A 446 21.01 -5.68 -8.23
N ILE A 447 19.70 -5.46 -8.14
CA ILE A 447 18.77 -6.37 -7.44
C ILE A 447 18.68 -7.73 -8.14
N TRP A 448 18.76 -7.75 -9.47
CA TRP A 448 18.44 -8.95 -10.25
C TRP A 448 19.66 -9.69 -10.83
N LYS A 449 20.87 -9.13 -10.72
CA LYS A 449 22.06 -9.62 -11.44
C LYS A 449 22.54 -11.01 -11.04
N ASP A 450 22.18 -11.48 -9.84
CA ASP A 450 22.62 -12.78 -9.30
C ASP A 450 21.49 -13.82 -9.29
N GLU A 451 20.29 -13.44 -9.78
CA GLU A 451 19.14 -14.32 -9.82
C GLU A 451 19.21 -15.40 -10.91
N ASN A 452 18.34 -16.42 -10.79
CA ASN A 452 18.25 -17.49 -11.77
C ASN A 452 17.90 -16.95 -13.18
N ALA A 453 18.64 -17.44 -14.18
CA ALA A 453 18.54 -17.02 -15.57
C ALA A 453 17.12 -17.12 -16.15
N PHE A 454 16.33 -18.11 -15.72
CA PHE A 454 14.93 -18.27 -16.13
C PHE A 454 14.12 -17.00 -15.85
N TYR A 455 14.20 -16.46 -14.63
CA TYR A 455 13.47 -15.24 -14.27
C TYR A 455 14.06 -13.99 -14.90
N ARG A 456 15.39 -13.92 -15.03
CA ARG A 456 16.09 -12.74 -15.54
C ARG A 456 16.01 -12.56 -17.04
N THR A 457 15.80 -13.62 -17.80
CA THR A 457 15.72 -13.54 -19.28
C THR A 457 14.30 -13.31 -19.78
N MET A 458 13.30 -13.58 -18.95
CA MET A 458 11.90 -13.37 -19.29
C MET A 458 11.59 -11.86 -19.47
N LYS A 459 10.96 -11.50 -20.58
CA LYS A 459 10.60 -10.11 -20.91
C LYS A 459 9.31 -9.68 -20.23
N SER A 460 9.23 -8.41 -19.81
CA SER A 460 7.98 -7.79 -19.33
C SER A 460 7.12 -7.25 -20.46
N GLU A 461 5.99 -6.62 -20.14
CA GLU A 461 5.19 -5.85 -21.12
C GLU A 461 5.99 -4.72 -21.79
N GLY A 462 7.04 -4.23 -21.14
CA GLY A 462 7.99 -3.28 -21.71
C GLY A 462 8.98 -3.92 -22.69
N ALA A 463 8.85 -5.21 -23.02
CA ALA A 463 9.73 -5.97 -23.91
C ALA A 463 11.22 -6.08 -23.47
N TYR A 464 11.57 -5.63 -22.27
CA TYR A 464 12.90 -5.79 -21.67
C TYR A 464 12.89 -6.79 -20.52
N SER A 465 14.07 -7.25 -20.12
CA SER A 465 14.29 -8.23 -19.05
C SER A 465 15.42 -7.77 -18.11
N PRO A 466 15.53 -8.30 -16.89
CA PRO A 466 16.62 -7.96 -15.98
C PRO A 466 18.02 -8.28 -16.50
N SER A 467 18.16 -9.26 -17.40
CA SER A 467 19.43 -9.58 -18.06
C SER A 467 19.88 -8.55 -19.11
N MET A 468 19.01 -7.61 -19.50
CA MET A 468 19.34 -6.58 -20.48
C MET A 468 20.29 -5.54 -19.86
N LYS A 469 21.31 -5.12 -20.61
CA LYS A 469 22.19 -4.03 -20.17
C LYS A 469 21.35 -2.75 -19.94
N PRO A 470 21.50 -2.07 -18.78
CA PRO A 470 20.63 -0.95 -18.39
C PRO A 470 20.49 0.16 -19.44
N ILE A 471 21.57 0.45 -20.17
CA ILE A 471 21.61 1.50 -21.21
C ILE A 471 20.59 1.29 -22.35
N PHE A 472 20.20 0.04 -22.64
CA PHE A 472 19.24 -0.26 -23.70
C PHE A 472 17.79 -0.32 -23.22
N ILE A 473 17.57 -0.46 -21.91
CA ILE A 473 16.24 -0.61 -21.34
C ILE A 473 15.32 0.56 -21.71
N PRO A 474 15.72 1.84 -21.62
CA PRO A 474 14.85 2.96 -22.00
C PRO A 474 14.24 2.85 -23.41
N PHE A 475 15.05 2.49 -24.39
CA PHE A 475 14.66 2.38 -25.80
C PHE A 475 13.74 1.19 -26.04
N VAL A 476 14.09 0.02 -25.50
CA VAL A 476 13.26 -1.18 -25.62
C VAL A 476 11.92 -1.00 -24.90
N ASN A 477 11.94 -0.36 -23.72
CA ASN A 477 10.74 -0.08 -22.95
C ASN A 477 9.78 0.87 -23.69
N LEU A 478 10.30 1.83 -24.48
CA LEU A 478 9.47 2.64 -25.37
C LEU A 478 8.80 1.77 -26.45
N LEU A 479 9.56 0.90 -27.12
CA LEU A 479 9.02 -0.02 -28.13
C LEU A 479 7.95 -0.94 -27.53
N GLY A 480 8.20 -1.52 -26.35
CA GLY A 480 7.22 -2.31 -25.62
C GLY A 480 5.93 -1.53 -25.33
N ARG A 481 6.03 -0.29 -24.84
CA ARG A 481 4.86 0.58 -24.64
C ARG A 481 4.09 0.84 -25.94
N ILE A 482 4.76 1.01 -27.08
CA ILE A 482 4.12 1.19 -28.38
C ILE A 482 3.35 -0.09 -28.75
N ILE A 483 4.01 -1.25 -28.68
CA ILE A 483 3.40 -2.54 -29.01
C ILE A 483 2.17 -2.81 -28.14
N THR A 484 2.30 -2.69 -26.81
CA THR A 484 1.23 -2.99 -25.86
C THR A 484 0.03 -2.04 -25.98
N ASN A 485 0.25 -0.77 -26.37
CA ASN A 485 -0.85 0.20 -26.53
C ASN A 485 -1.53 0.15 -27.90
N PHE A 486 -0.80 -0.17 -28.97
CA PHE A 486 -1.32 -0.04 -30.34
C PHE A 486 -1.60 -1.38 -31.02
N HIS A 487 -0.94 -2.47 -30.63
CA HIS A 487 -1.15 -3.77 -31.27
C HIS A 487 -2.22 -4.59 -30.52
N PRO A 488 -3.38 -4.92 -31.15
CA PRO A 488 -4.52 -5.55 -30.47
C PRO A 488 -4.18 -6.84 -29.70
N LYS A 489 -3.32 -7.69 -30.27
CA LYS A 489 -2.86 -8.96 -29.66
C LYS A 489 -2.15 -8.81 -28.31
N TYR A 490 -1.54 -7.65 -28.04
CA TYR A 490 -0.70 -7.43 -26.86
C TYR A 490 -1.34 -6.49 -25.83
N LYS A 491 -2.63 -6.15 -26.03
CA LYS A 491 -3.39 -5.37 -25.06
C LYS A 491 -3.43 -6.07 -23.70
N ASN A 492 -3.27 -5.31 -22.64
CA ASN A 492 -3.42 -5.77 -21.26
C ASN A 492 -4.84 -5.50 -20.75
N TYR A 493 -5.11 -5.86 -19.49
CA TYR A 493 -6.44 -5.76 -18.90
C TYR A 493 -7.01 -4.34 -18.87
N THR A 494 -6.17 -3.30 -18.92
CA THR A 494 -6.64 -1.90 -18.94
C THR A 494 -7.29 -1.49 -20.28
N LYS A 495 -7.20 -2.37 -21.28
CA LYS A 495 -7.70 -2.18 -22.65
C LYS A 495 -8.76 -3.21 -23.05
N GLU A 496 -9.13 -4.11 -22.15
CA GLU A 496 -10.43 -4.79 -22.16
C GLU A 496 -11.50 -3.79 -21.78
#